data_AF-A0A4R9B568-F1
#
_entry.id   AF-A0A4R9B568-F1
#
_cell.length_a   1.000
_cell.length_b   1.000
_cell.length_c   1.000
_cell.angle_alpha   90.00
_cell.angle_beta   90.00
_cell.angle_gamma   90.00
#
_symmetry.space_group_name_H-M   'P 1'
#
loop_
_entity.id
_entity.type
_entity.pdbx_description
1 polymer ?
#
loop_
_entity_poly.entity_id
_entity_poly.type
_entity_poly.pdbx_seq_one_letter_code
_entity_poly.pdbx_strand_id
1 'polypeptide(L)'
;MLLEVRLAVRRADTAEVIAAAIEAKTALRWGHRRIAAGCGRPLSTVRGWLRAFGASAFQISDRFTGLLVRDAPDAVVLWPTPAGTVTGEALSALMAYADGLARRFTATVTVTWVQAGIATTNGRLFCRSWWAAGPNTNRPLRPNLSAGKGGRSACHTPVIGVFTV
;
A
#
# COMPACT_ATOMS: atom_id res chain seq x y z
N MET A 1 -5.59 -7.63 -14.96
CA MET A 1 -4.74 -6.62 -15.61
C MET A 1 -3.38 -6.68 -14.92
N LEU A 2 -2.44 -7.41 -15.53
CA LEU A 2 -1.06 -7.54 -15.05
C LEU A 2 -0.27 -6.37 -15.63
N LEU A 3 -0.31 -5.23 -14.96
CA LEU A 3 0.66 -4.17 -15.25
C LEU A 3 2.03 -4.67 -14.78
N GLU A 4 3.08 -4.51 -15.59
CA GLU A 4 4.43 -4.86 -15.13
C GLU A 4 4.73 -4.16 -13.81
N VAL A 5 5.41 -4.84 -12.89
CA VAL A 5 5.71 -4.33 -11.54
C VAL A 5 6.50 -3.00 -11.56
N ARG A 6 7.12 -2.67 -12.69
CA ARG A 6 7.85 -1.41 -12.92
C ARG A 6 6.95 -0.24 -13.28
N LEU A 7 5.70 -0.48 -13.67
CA LEU A 7 4.77 0.55 -14.13
C LEU A 7 3.72 0.85 -13.04
N ALA A 8 3.47 2.13 -12.80
CA ALA A 8 2.40 2.58 -11.90
C ALA A 8 1.14 2.87 -12.72
N VAL A 9 -0.01 2.34 -12.29
CA VAL A 9 -1.29 2.57 -12.97
C VAL A 9 -1.55 4.09 -13.03
N ARG A 10 -1.77 4.63 -14.24
CA ARG A 10 -2.02 6.07 -14.57
C ARG A 10 -0.82 7.02 -14.49
N ARG A 11 0.41 6.54 -14.29
CA ARG A 11 1.61 7.37 -14.44
C ARG A 11 2.46 6.77 -15.56
N ALA A 12 2.78 7.57 -16.58
CA ALA A 12 3.62 7.15 -17.70
C ALA A 12 5.11 6.99 -17.31
N ASP A 13 5.41 7.12 -16.02
CA ASP A 13 6.75 7.10 -15.47
C ASP A 13 6.98 5.77 -14.75
N THR A 14 8.20 5.24 -14.86
CA THR A 14 8.63 4.07 -14.11
C THR A 14 8.49 4.32 -12.61
N ALA A 15 7.98 3.33 -11.90
CA ALA A 15 7.78 3.38 -10.46
C ALA A 15 9.09 3.69 -9.71
N GLU A 16 10.22 3.27 -10.26
CA GLU A 16 11.57 3.55 -9.76
C GLU A 16 11.89 5.04 -9.74
N VAL A 17 11.44 5.81 -10.74
CA VAL A 17 11.64 7.28 -10.78
C VAL A 17 10.81 7.96 -9.70
N ILE A 18 9.58 7.49 -9.51
CA ILE A 18 8.70 8.00 -8.45
C ILE A 18 9.26 7.63 -7.07
N ALA A 19 9.80 6.42 -6.93
CA ALA A 19 10.45 5.94 -5.71
C ALA A 19 11.66 6.80 -5.35
N ALA A 20 12.57 7.03 -6.28
CA ALA A 20 13.73 7.90 -6.09
C ALA A 20 13.32 9.32 -5.66
N ALA A 21 12.25 9.87 -6.26
CA ALA A 21 11.73 11.18 -5.88
C ALA A 21 11.19 11.22 -4.44
N ILE A 22 10.54 10.14 -3.99
CA ILE A 22 10.02 10.01 -2.62
C ILE A 22 11.18 9.88 -1.63
N GLU A 23 12.14 8.99 -1.88
CA GLU A 23 13.33 8.81 -1.05
C GLU A 23 14.14 10.10 -0.91
N ALA A 24 14.38 10.80 -2.02
CA ALA A 24 15.07 12.09 -1.98
C ALA A 24 14.31 13.13 -1.14
N LYS A 25 12.97 13.04 -1.10
CA LYS A 25 12.15 13.94 -0.28
C LYS A 25 12.15 13.57 1.20
N THR A 26 12.06 12.29 1.53
CA THR A 26 11.86 11.79 2.90
C THR A 26 13.18 11.55 3.62
N ALA A 27 14.12 10.84 3.00
CA ALA A 27 15.41 10.49 3.59
C ALA A 27 16.41 11.64 3.46
N LEU A 28 16.55 12.21 2.26
CA LEU A 28 17.53 13.28 2.01
C LEU A 28 16.99 14.69 2.29
N ARG A 29 15.68 14.81 2.56
CA ARG A 29 15.00 16.09 2.85
C ARG A 29 15.15 17.14 1.75
N TRP A 30 15.35 16.72 0.50
CA TRP A 30 15.58 17.65 -0.62
C TRP A 30 14.34 18.50 -0.96
N GLY A 31 14.61 19.68 -1.51
CA GLY A 31 13.60 20.54 -2.12
C GLY A 31 13.10 19.98 -3.44
N HIS A 32 11.82 20.22 -3.76
CA HIS A 32 11.18 19.69 -4.98
C HIS A 32 11.87 20.12 -6.28
N ARG A 33 12.54 21.29 -6.30
CA ARG A 33 13.31 21.76 -7.46
C ARG A 33 14.51 20.87 -7.77
N ARG A 34 15.28 20.54 -6.72
CA ARG A 34 16.45 19.65 -6.83
C ARG A 34 16.03 18.24 -7.23
N ILE A 35 14.92 17.75 -6.68
CA ILE A 35 14.36 16.44 -7.02
C ILE A 35 13.94 16.41 -8.50
N ALA A 36 13.23 17.42 -8.98
CA ALA A 36 12.80 17.49 -10.38
C ALA A 36 13.97 17.53 -11.37
N ALA A 37 15.03 18.28 -11.04
CA ALA A 37 16.25 18.28 -11.82
C ALA A 37 16.92 16.89 -11.83
N GLY A 38 17.04 16.24 -10.67
CA GLY A 38 17.62 14.89 -10.56
C GLY A 38 16.82 13.81 -11.27
N CYS A 39 15.49 13.92 -11.30
CA CYS A 39 14.63 12.97 -12.00
C CYS A 39 14.47 13.26 -13.50
N GLY A 40 14.89 14.44 -13.98
CA GLY A 40 14.66 14.88 -15.37
C GLY A 40 13.18 15.08 -15.71
N ARG A 41 12.36 15.53 -14.75
CA ARG A 41 10.90 15.64 -14.91
C ARG A 41 10.36 17.02 -14.56
N PRO A 42 9.20 17.43 -15.11
CA PRO A 42 8.60 18.72 -14.78
C PRO A 42 8.31 18.87 -13.28
N LEU A 43 8.48 20.08 -12.75
CA LEU A 43 8.23 20.41 -11.34
C LEU A 43 6.80 20.09 -10.90
N SER A 44 5.82 20.36 -11.77
CA SER A 44 4.40 20.06 -11.53
C SER A 44 4.16 18.56 -11.35
N THR A 45 4.83 17.73 -12.14
CA THR A 45 4.75 16.27 -12.08
C THR A 45 5.28 15.73 -10.76
N VAL A 46 6.50 16.13 -10.37
CA VAL A 46 7.09 15.73 -9.09
C VAL A 46 6.23 16.19 -7.91
N ARG A 47 5.73 17.43 -7.95
CA ARG A 47 4.78 17.91 -6.93
C ARG A 47 3.51 17.06 -6.88
N GLY A 48 3.00 16.64 -8.03
CA GLY A 48 1.83 15.76 -8.12
C GLY A 48 2.08 14.40 -7.46
N TRP A 49 3.25 13.80 -7.66
CA TRP A 49 3.63 12.55 -7.00
C TRP A 49 3.76 12.70 -5.49
N LEU A 50 4.52 13.70 -5.04
CA LEU A 50 4.76 13.94 -3.62
C LEU A 50 3.45 14.27 -2.88
N ARG A 51 2.54 15.03 -3.50
CA ARG A 51 1.20 15.30 -2.93
C ARG A 51 0.32 14.06 -2.89
N ALA A 52 0.32 13.24 -3.93
CA ALA A 52 -0.46 12.00 -3.95
C ALA A 52 0.02 11.04 -2.87
N PHE A 53 1.34 10.86 -2.73
CA PHE A 53 1.93 10.02 -1.70
C PHE A 53 1.65 10.57 -0.30
N GLY A 54 1.88 11.86 -0.06
CA GLY A 54 1.60 12.49 1.23
C GLY A 54 0.14 12.41 1.65
N ALA A 55 -0.80 12.55 0.71
CA ALA A 55 -2.23 12.42 0.99
C ALA A 55 -2.68 10.99 1.30
N SER A 56 -1.89 9.98 0.91
CA SER A 56 -2.17 8.55 1.16
C SER A 56 -1.24 7.93 2.20
N ALA A 57 -0.32 8.72 2.78
CA ALA A 57 0.78 8.23 3.59
C ALA A 57 0.31 7.49 4.85
N PHE A 58 -0.72 7.99 5.52
CA PHE A 58 -1.29 7.32 6.69
C PHE A 58 -1.86 5.94 6.33
N GLN A 59 -2.68 5.85 5.28
CA GLN A 59 -3.28 4.58 4.84
C GLN A 59 -2.24 3.59 4.35
N ILE A 60 -1.17 4.08 3.70
CA ILE A 60 -0.02 3.27 3.30
C ILE A 60 0.66 2.71 4.55
N SER A 61 1.01 3.55 5.52
CA SER A 61 1.70 3.12 6.74
C SER A 61 0.90 2.04 7.50
N ASP A 62 -0.38 2.29 7.74
CA ASP A 62 -1.28 1.35 8.42
C ASP A 62 -1.38 0.01 7.68
N ARG A 63 -1.63 0.06 6.36
CA ARG A 63 -1.77 -1.15 5.53
C ARG A 63 -0.50 -1.98 5.51
N PHE A 64 0.66 -1.37 5.28
CA PHE A 64 1.92 -2.09 5.14
C PHE A 64 2.45 -2.59 6.49
N THR A 65 2.18 -1.89 7.58
CA THR A 65 2.44 -2.41 8.94
C THR A 65 1.61 -3.64 9.23
N GLY A 66 0.30 -3.62 8.91
CA GLY A 66 -0.55 -4.80 9.06
C GLY A 66 -0.13 -5.99 8.19
N LEU A 67 0.38 -5.73 6.99
CA LEU A 67 0.93 -6.77 6.11
C LEU A 67 2.27 -7.31 6.62
N LEU A 68 3.14 -6.45 7.17
CA LEU A 68 4.39 -6.88 7.79
C LEU A 68 4.12 -7.86 8.93
N VAL A 69 3.22 -7.51 9.85
CA VAL A 69 2.82 -8.39 10.97
C VAL A 69 2.22 -9.70 10.47
N ARG A 70 1.49 -9.67 9.35
CA ARG A 70 0.87 -10.87 8.77
C ARG A 70 1.87 -11.79 8.08
N ASP A 71 2.79 -11.21 7.31
CA ASP A 71 3.60 -11.95 6.33
C ASP A 71 5.00 -12.28 6.83
N ALA A 72 5.54 -11.52 7.80
CA ALA A 72 6.88 -11.71 8.33
C ALA A 72 6.83 -12.26 9.77
N PRO A 73 7.40 -13.46 10.04
CA PRO A 73 7.47 -14.01 11.39
C PRO A 73 8.33 -13.14 12.33
N ASP A 74 9.34 -12.46 11.79
CA ASP A 74 10.26 -11.60 12.53
C ASP A 74 9.83 -10.12 12.53
N ALA A 75 8.53 -9.82 12.40
CA ALA A 75 8.00 -8.47 12.28
C ALA A 75 8.46 -7.52 13.40
N VAL A 76 8.71 -8.04 14.60
CA VAL A 76 9.20 -7.25 15.75
C VAL A 76 10.62 -6.71 15.50
N VAL A 77 11.49 -7.51 14.88
CA VAL A 77 12.86 -7.09 14.53
C VAL A 77 12.86 -6.08 13.38
N LEU A 78 11.88 -6.22 12.48
CA LEU A 78 11.71 -5.41 11.28
C LEU A 78 10.84 -4.17 11.49
N TRP A 79 10.57 -3.78 12.73
CA TRP A 79 9.61 -2.73 13.02
C TRP A 79 9.95 -1.42 12.29
N PRO A 80 8.96 -0.71 11.71
CA PRO A 80 9.20 0.56 11.02
C PRO A 80 9.96 1.53 11.92
N THR A 81 11.06 2.07 11.41
CA THR A 81 11.84 3.12 12.08
C THR A 81 11.02 4.41 12.15
N PRO A 82 10.85 5.02 13.34
CA PRO A 82 10.18 6.31 13.47
C PRO A 82 10.89 7.39 12.63
N ALA A 83 10.16 8.05 11.76
CA ALA A 83 10.67 9.06 10.84
C ALA A 83 10.22 10.49 11.20
N GLY A 84 9.25 10.63 12.11
CA GLY A 84 8.76 11.92 12.61
C GLY A 84 7.96 12.74 11.59
N THR A 85 7.65 12.17 10.42
CA THR A 85 6.76 12.76 9.41
C THR A 85 5.87 11.66 8.84
N VAL A 86 4.59 11.96 8.57
CA VAL A 86 3.64 10.95 8.05
C VAL A 86 4.15 10.28 6.77
N THR A 87 4.79 11.04 5.88
CA THR A 87 5.41 10.49 4.66
C THR A 87 6.63 9.61 4.94
N GLY A 88 7.41 9.95 5.96
CA GLY A 88 8.55 9.14 6.40
C GLY A 88 8.07 7.83 7.03
N GLU A 89 7.04 7.87 7.87
CA GLU A 89 6.42 6.67 8.47
C GLU A 89 5.91 5.72 7.38
N ALA A 90 5.24 6.26 6.36
CA ALA A 90 4.76 5.47 5.23
C ALA A 90 5.89 4.77 4.46
N LEU A 91 6.99 5.49 4.21
CA LEU A 91 8.15 4.90 3.54
C LEU A 91 8.83 3.86 4.43
N SER A 92 8.95 4.13 5.73
CA SER A 92 9.53 3.24 6.72
C SER A 92 8.76 1.91 6.79
N ALA A 93 7.43 1.96 6.83
CA ALA A 93 6.57 0.78 6.78
C ALA A 93 6.72 -0.02 5.47
N LEU A 94 6.84 0.67 4.33
CA LEU A 94 7.09 0.04 3.03
C LEU A 94 8.45 -0.67 2.97
N MET A 95 9.51 -0.03 3.49
CA MET A 95 10.86 -0.60 3.55
C MET A 95 10.91 -1.82 4.48
N ALA A 96 10.32 -1.71 5.67
CA ALA A 96 10.19 -2.81 6.62
C ALA A 96 9.46 -4.01 6.01
N TYR A 97 8.35 -3.77 5.32
CA TYR A 97 7.61 -4.82 4.62
C TYR A 97 8.44 -5.51 3.53
N ALA A 98 9.20 -4.74 2.76
CA ALA A 98 10.06 -5.29 1.70
C ALA A 98 11.19 -6.16 2.26
N ASP A 99 11.83 -5.75 3.37
CA ASP A 99 12.83 -6.58 4.07
C ASP A 99 12.18 -7.86 4.61
N GLY A 100 11.01 -7.76 5.22
CA GLY A 100 10.24 -8.93 5.67
C GLY A 100 9.93 -9.93 4.55
N LEU A 101 9.56 -9.43 3.38
CA LEU A 101 9.30 -10.27 2.20
C LEU A 101 10.59 -10.91 1.68
N ALA A 102 11.69 -10.17 1.61
CA ALA A 102 12.99 -10.68 1.18
C ALA A 102 13.50 -11.80 2.11
N ARG A 103 13.35 -11.63 3.43
CA ARG A 103 13.72 -12.65 4.43
C ARG A 103 12.85 -13.90 4.34
N ARG A 104 11.55 -13.72 4.11
CA ARG A 104 10.61 -14.85 3.91
C ARG A 104 11.01 -15.73 2.73
N PHE A 105 11.56 -15.16 1.67
CA PHE A 105 12.06 -15.89 0.49
C PHE A 105 13.58 -16.12 0.53
N THR A 106 14.13 -16.32 1.73
CA THR A 106 15.52 -16.73 1.98
C THR A 106 16.56 -15.88 1.26
N ALA A 107 16.37 -14.56 1.24
CA ALA A 107 17.30 -13.54 0.73
C ALA A 107 17.81 -13.76 -0.72
N THR A 108 17.21 -14.69 -1.47
CA THR A 108 17.62 -14.98 -2.85
C THR A 108 17.11 -13.88 -3.81
N VAL A 109 16.14 -13.08 -3.35
CA VAL A 109 15.52 -12.02 -4.13
C VAL A 109 15.69 -10.69 -3.38
N THR A 110 16.31 -9.72 -4.05
CA THR A 110 16.28 -8.32 -3.62
C THR A 110 14.92 -7.73 -3.98
N VAL A 111 14.12 -7.42 -2.96
CA VAL A 111 12.81 -6.77 -3.15
C VAL A 111 12.94 -5.31 -2.74
N THR A 112 12.82 -4.40 -3.71
CA THR A 112 12.71 -2.97 -3.40
C THR A 112 11.32 -2.67 -2.82
N TRP A 113 11.23 -1.67 -1.97
CA TRP A 113 9.95 -1.26 -1.37
C TRP A 113 8.89 -0.89 -2.43
N VAL A 114 9.32 -0.35 -3.57
CA VAL A 114 8.40 0.02 -4.64
C VAL A 114 7.85 -1.20 -5.38
N GLN A 115 8.67 -2.24 -5.58
CA GLN A 115 8.22 -3.51 -6.15
C GLN A 115 7.23 -4.21 -5.21
N ALA A 116 7.56 -4.32 -3.92
CA ALA A 116 6.64 -4.86 -2.91
C ALA A 116 5.32 -4.09 -2.89
N GLY A 117 5.40 -2.76 -2.88
CA GLY A 117 4.23 -1.90 -2.85
C GLY A 117 3.34 -2.04 -4.09
N ILE A 118 3.93 -2.11 -5.28
CA ILE A 118 3.19 -2.29 -6.54
C ILE A 118 2.57 -3.67 -6.64
N ALA A 119 3.32 -4.73 -6.32
CA ALA A 119 2.82 -6.10 -6.35
C ALA A 119 1.60 -6.26 -5.42
N THR A 120 1.69 -5.74 -4.20
CA THR A 120 0.60 -5.80 -3.20
C THR A 120 -0.62 -4.97 -3.58
N THR A 121 -0.43 -3.85 -4.28
CA THR A 121 -1.53 -2.92 -4.64
C THR A 121 -2.03 -3.09 -6.07
N ASN A 122 -1.55 -4.08 -6.82
CA ASN A 122 -1.80 -4.25 -8.25
C ASN A 122 -1.50 -2.96 -9.05
N GLY A 123 -0.37 -2.30 -8.75
CA GLY A 123 0.08 -1.06 -9.40
C GLY A 123 -0.66 0.22 -8.97
N ARG A 124 -1.51 0.15 -7.93
CA ARG A 124 -2.31 1.29 -7.45
C ARG A 124 -1.68 2.06 -6.29
N LEU A 125 -0.45 1.75 -5.90
CA LEU A 125 0.28 2.39 -4.79
C LEU A 125 0.21 3.93 -4.85
N PHE A 126 0.35 4.52 -6.04
CA PHE A 126 0.32 5.97 -6.24
C PHE A 126 -1.05 6.54 -6.64
N CYS A 127 -2.10 5.72 -6.62
CA CYS A 127 -3.47 6.14 -6.94
C CYS A 127 -4.18 6.66 -5.67
N ARG A 128 -4.15 7.97 -5.44
CA ARG A 128 -4.81 8.61 -4.29
C ARG A 128 -6.28 8.22 -4.13
N SER A 129 -7.04 8.18 -5.22
CA SER A 129 -8.48 7.86 -5.18
C SER A 129 -8.76 6.43 -4.70
N TRP A 130 -7.82 5.50 -4.91
CA TRP A 130 -7.96 4.12 -4.44
C TRP A 130 -7.77 4.02 -2.93
N TRP A 131 -6.77 4.73 -2.39
CA TRP A 131 -6.58 4.85 -0.94
C TRP A 131 -7.75 5.55 -0.24
N ALA A 132 -8.35 6.55 -0.90
CA ALA A 132 -9.54 7.23 -0.37
C ALA A 132 -10.80 6.34 -0.36
N ALA A 133 -10.93 5.42 -1.31
CA ALA A 133 -12.03 4.46 -1.36
C ALA A 133 -11.85 3.28 -0.37
N GLY A 134 -10.65 3.12 0.18
CA GLY A 134 -10.27 1.96 0.99
C GLY A 134 -9.85 0.76 0.12
N PRO A 135 -8.68 0.14 0.37
CA PRO A 135 -8.34 -1.14 -0.25
C PRO A 135 -9.42 -2.17 0.10
N ASN A 136 -9.84 -3.00 -0.86
CA ASN A 136 -10.70 -4.14 -0.54
C ASN A 136 -9.93 -5.08 0.40
N THR A 137 -10.32 -5.10 1.68
CA THR A 137 -9.67 -5.88 2.74
C THR A 137 -10.31 -7.25 2.92
N ASN A 138 -11.24 -7.65 2.05
CA ASN A 138 -11.88 -8.95 2.14
C ASN A 138 -10.82 -10.03 2.33
N ARG A 139 -10.86 -10.67 3.51
CA ARG A 139 -10.07 -11.85 3.83
C ARG A 139 -10.34 -12.85 2.71
N PRO A 140 -9.32 -13.55 2.15
CA PRO A 140 -9.62 -14.63 1.22
C PRO A 140 -10.64 -15.52 1.93
N LEU A 141 -11.81 -15.68 1.29
CA LEU A 141 -12.88 -16.55 1.78
C LEU A 141 -12.19 -17.85 2.17
N ARG A 142 -12.19 -18.21 3.46
CA ARG A 142 -11.84 -19.58 3.83
C ARG A 142 -12.82 -20.42 3.01
N PRO A 143 -12.38 -21.35 2.15
CA PRO A 143 -13.32 -22.25 1.52
C PRO A 143 -14.05 -22.93 2.67
N ASN A 144 -15.35 -22.69 2.76
CA ASN A 144 -16.19 -23.30 3.78
C ASN A 144 -16.04 -24.80 3.57
N LEU A 145 -15.35 -25.48 4.48
CA LEU A 145 -15.53 -26.92 4.69
C LEU A 145 -16.93 -27.10 5.28
N SER A 146 -17.94 -26.93 4.44
CA SER A 146 -19.31 -27.31 4.71
C SER A 146 -19.87 -27.95 3.46
N ALA A 147 -19.56 -29.24 3.30
CA ALA A 147 -20.49 -30.15 2.65
C ALA A 147 -21.82 -30.05 3.41
N GLY A 148 -22.88 -29.61 2.74
CA GLY A 148 -24.17 -29.39 3.38
C GLY A 148 -25.17 -28.69 2.48
N LYS A 149 -25.67 -29.44 1.50
CA LYS A 149 -26.78 -29.10 0.59
C LYS A 149 -28.01 -28.65 1.40
N GLY A 150 -28.57 -27.47 1.10
CA GLY A 150 -29.85 -27.04 1.67
C GLY A 150 -30.26 -25.67 1.14
N GLY A 151 -31.09 -25.66 0.10
CA GLY A 151 -31.46 -24.45 -0.63
C GLY A 151 -32.66 -23.67 -0.06
N ARG A 152 -32.97 -22.64 -0.86
CA ARG A 152 -34.20 -21.81 -0.95
C ARG A 152 -34.15 -20.44 -0.26
N SER A 153 -34.11 -19.44 -1.13
CA SER A 153 -34.57 -18.06 -0.95
C SER A 153 -35.91 -17.96 -0.24
N ALA A 154 -36.06 -16.95 0.61
CA ALA A 154 -37.09 -15.93 0.46
C ALA A 154 -36.76 -14.72 1.36
N CYS A 155 -36.66 -13.57 0.71
CA CYS A 155 -36.83 -12.26 1.32
C CYS A 155 -38.16 -12.18 2.08
N HIS A 156 -38.12 -11.79 3.35
CA HIS A 156 -39.26 -11.15 4.00
C HIS A 156 -38.78 -10.30 5.19
N THR A 157 -38.83 -8.99 4.99
CA THR A 157 -38.92 -8.02 6.08
C THR A 157 -40.33 -8.11 6.66
N PRO A 158 -40.48 -7.98 7.98
CA PRO A 158 -41.53 -7.10 8.47
C PRO A 158 -41.02 -6.11 9.51
N VAL A 159 -41.41 -4.86 9.29
CA VAL A 159 -41.58 -3.81 10.30
C VAL A 159 -42.83 -4.15 11.12
N ILE A 160 -42.83 -3.80 12.41
CA ILE A 160 -43.90 -3.58 13.42
C ILE A 160 -43.22 -3.98 14.75
N GLY A 161 -43.08 -3.18 15.80
CA GLY A 161 -43.92 -2.13 16.35
C GLY A 161 -44.10 -2.45 17.84
N VAL A 162 -43.62 -1.56 18.71
CA VAL A 162 -44.06 -1.24 20.09
C VAL A 162 -44.83 -2.31 20.88
N PHE A 163 -44.34 -2.69 22.08
CA PHE A 163 -45.06 -2.47 23.35
C PHE A 163 -44.21 -2.91 24.56
N THR A 164 -44.04 -1.96 25.48
CA THR A 164 -43.70 -2.11 26.90
C THR A 164 -44.73 -2.95 27.64
N VAL A 165 -44.28 -3.81 28.55
CA VAL A 165 -44.78 -3.92 29.94
C VAL A 165 -43.59 -4.16 30.85
#